data_AF-A0A9W9BXB0-F1
#
_entry.id   AF-A0A9W9BXB0-F1
#
_cell.length_a   1.000
_cell.length_b   1.000
_cell.length_c   1.000
_cell.angle_alpha   90.00
_cell.angle_beta   90.00
_cell.angle_gamma   90.00
#
_symmetry.space_group_name_H-M   'P 1'
#
loop_
_entity.id
_entity.type
_entity.pdbx_description
1 polymer ?
#
loop_
_entity_poly.entity_id
_entity_poly.type
_entity_poly.pdbx_seq_one_letter_code
_entity_poly.pdbx_strand_id
1 'polypeptide(L)'
;MTKGQKILLLEPHVAEAIYNDFVAHKDRKEYGKLVKQLMTKYNVTSEHISGLALMTYSIPDLSDPTKRAMLPPSPHKTITGLLLQGCAEIQDPLAVKHILTAVYLSTYTTFPGARDMALLFPKSCIPSYRKSLQDLKVGGKDDPEALTLHAQFLERENRVKEAQALYEKALQVPWVYDFNVQARHPAQLPIIAPWNALGYLLKNSPDAAAREKAKWAFEQGATRGDDPLAYYELSRFCERGSKEWLKCVSKAAASGHRDAMLEVAQFYRDLSSTDQGLKSHATSHGLRASLDWLLGWQKGSEAKLAVEWFEAAGKAGHKRALLELADWYEADGKKEEAREVLTRIVEPNEDGKEEEFADVVHKAKGRLSGIRTK
;
A
#
# COMPACT_ATOMS: atom_id res chain seq x y z
N MET A 1 -3.27 17.51 7.85
CA MET A 1 -1.83 17.30 8.11
C MET A 1 -1.43 18.17 9.28
N THR A 2 -0.81 17.61 10.33
CA THR A 2 -0.51 18.34 11.58
C THR A 2 0.88 18.99 11.52
N LYS A 3 1.04 20.17 12.15
CA LYS A 3 2.31 20.92 12.25
C LYS A 3 3.49 20.07 12.77
N GLY A 4 3.23 19.01 13.53
CA GLY A 4 4.25 18.14 14.11
C GLY A 4 4.89 17.14 13.16
N GLN A 5 4.30 16.88 11.99
CA GLN A 5 4.79 15.85 11.06
C GLN A 5 6.01 16.29 10.23
N LYS A 6 6.42 17.57 10.30
CA LYS A 6 7.53 18.16 9.52
C LYS A 6 7.55 17.75 8.04
N ILE A 7 6.35 17.58 7.45
CA ILE A 7 6.19 17.08 6.08
C ILE A 7 6.86 18.03 5.08
N LEU A 8 6.68 19.33 5.31
CA LEU A 8 7.40 20.35 4.59
C LEU A 8 8.67 20.69 5.38
N LEU A 9 9.83 20.43 4.79
CA LEU A 9 11.14 20.76 5.35
C LEU A 9 11.49 22.27 5.22
N LEU A 10 10.48 23.11 4.98
CA LEU A 10 10.62 24.57 4.77
C LEU A 10 9.75 25.33 5.76
N GLU A 11 10.26 26.48 6.19
CA GLU A 11 9.44 27.48 6.89
C GLU A 11 8.32 27.99 5.97
N PRO A 12 7.09 28.20 6.47
CA PRO A 12 5.94 28.54 5.63
C PRO A 12 6.16 29.77 4.74
N HIS A 13 6.78 30.83 5.28
CA HIS A 13 7.05 32.06 4.53
C HIS A 13 8.10 31.86 3.42
N VAL A 14 9.06 30.95 3.62
CA VAL A 14 10.06 30.58 2.59
C VAL A 14 9.39 29.78 1.48
N ALA A 15 8.54 28.82 1.84
CA ALA A 15 7.78 28.02 0.89
C ALA A 15 6.86 28.89 0.00
N GLU A 16 6.14 29.84 0.60
CA GLU A 16 5.31 30.80 -0.12
C GLU A 16 6.15 31.69 -1.04
N ALA A 17 7.30 32.20 -0.57
CA ALA A 17 8.20 33.00 -1.38
C ALA A 17 8.75 32.21 -2.59
N ILE A 18 9.19 30.97 -2.40
CA ILE A 18 9.64 30.08 -3.48
C ILE A 18 8.51 29.85 -4.50
N TYR A 19 7.29 29.56 -4.03
CA TYR A 19 6.14 29.33 -4.90
C TYR A 19 5.83 30.56 -5.76
N ASN A 20 5.72 31.73 -5.14
CA ASN A 20 5.41 32.98 -5.82
C ASN A 20 6.49 33.36 -6.85
N ASP A 21 7.76 33.21 -6.47
CA ASP A 21 8.89 33.43 -7.38
C ASP A 21 8.86 32.47 -8.58
N PHE A 22 8.56 31.19 -8.35
CA PHE A 22 8.45 30.22 -9.44
C PHE A 22 7.30 30.60 -10.39
N VAL A 23 6.13 30.93 -9.84
CA VAL A 23 4.95 31.33 -10.61
C VAL A 23 5.24 32.57 -11.47
N ALA A 24 5.99 33.54 -10.95
CA ALA A 24 6.37 34.74 -11.68
C ALA A 24 7.32 34.49 -12.88
N HIS A 25 8.00 33.33 -12.91
CA HIS A 25 9.04 33.02 -13.90
C HIS A 25 8.78 31.76 -14.74
N LYS A 26 7.67 31.05 -14.51
CA LYS A 26 7.37 29.75 -15.14
C LYS A 26 7.32 29.79 -16.67
N ASP A 27 6.97 30.92 -17.29
CA ASP A 27 6.78 30.98 -18.75
C ASP A 27 8.10 30.94 -19.55
N ARG A 28 9.26 30.95 -18.88
CA ARG A 28 10.58 30.87 -19.51
C ARG A 28 10.94 29.49 -20.07
N LYS A 29 10.17 28.43 -19.78
CA LYS A 29 10.36 27.03 -20.25
C LYS A 29 11.74 26.40 -19.94
N GLU A 30 12.52 26.98 -19.03
CA GLU A 30 13.81 26.44 -18.56
C GLU A 30 13.69 26.08 -17.07
N TYR A 31 12.78 25.16 -16.74
CA TYR A 31 12.38 24.90 -15.36
C TYR A 31 13.54 24.45 -14.47
N GLY A 32 14.45 23.60 -14.97
CA GLY A 32 15.62 23.17 -14.21
C GLY A 32 16.58 24.31 -13.86
N LYS A 33 16.74 25.31 -14.74
CA LYS A 33 17.55 26.51 -14.42
C LYS A 33 16.86 27.36 -13.37
N LEU A 34 15.53 27.54 -13.47
CA LEU A 34 14.74 28.28 -12.49
C LEU A 34 14.80 27.60 -11.11
N VAL A 35 14.63 26.28 -11.03
CA VAL A 35 14.76 25.52 -9.77
C VAL A 35 16.14 25.72 -9.15
N LYS A 36 17.23 25.64 -9.93
CA LYS A 36 18.59 25.94 -9.42
C LYS A 36 18.72 27.36 -8.87
N GLN A 37 18.13 28.36 -9.53
CA GLN A 37 18.14 29.75 -9.05
C GLN A 37 17.40 29.87 -7.71
N LEU A 38 16.25 29.20 -7.56
CA LEU A 38 15.49 29.20 -6.31
C LEU A 38 16.27 28.51 -5.18
N MET A 39 16.92 27.38 -5.46
CA MET A 39 17.79 26.70 -4.50
C MET A 39 18.86 27.63 -3.95
N THR A 40 19.55 28.37 -4.83
CA THR A 40 20.58 29.34 -4.43
C THR A 40 19.98 30.53 -3.69
N LYS A 41 18.90 31.14 -4.21
CA LYS A 41 18.28 32.34 -3.63
C LYS A 41 17.78 32.12 -2.20
N TYR A 42 17.18 30.96 -1.95
CA TYR A 42 16.55 30.65 -0.66
C TYR A 42 17.41 29.75 0.24
N ASN A 43 18.60 29.36 -0.22
CA ASN A 43 19.50 28.43 0.49
C ASN A 43 18.81 27.10 0.86
N VAL A 44 18.17 26.48 -0.14
CA VAL A 44 17.43 25.20 0.00
C VAL A 44 17.97 24.15 -0.95
N THR A 45 17.75 22.87 -0.64
CA THR A 45 18.11 21.74 -1.53
C THR A 45 17.00 21.47 -2.56
N SER A 46 17.30 20.67 -3.59
CA SER A 46 16.30 20.25 -4.57
C SER A 46 15.16 19.44 -3.94
N GLU A 47 15.48 18.61 -2.93
CA GLU A 47 14.51 17.83 -2.16
C GLU A 47 13.46 18.72 -1.48
N HIS A 48 13.86 19.87 -0.94
CA HIS A 48 12.92 20.84 -0.35
C HIS A 48 11.92 21.36 -1.39
N ILE A 49 12.38 21.65 -2.61
CA ILE A 49 11.52 22.15 -3.69
C ILE A 49 10.61 21.03 -4.22
N SER A 50 11.13 19.82 -4.37
CA SER A 50 10.32 18.64 -4.71
C SER A 50 9.24 18.38 -3.66
N GLY A 51 9.58 18.42 -2.37
CA GLY A 51 8.63 18.30 -1.26
C GLY A 51 7.56 19.39 -1.31
N LEU A 52 7.95 20.66 -1.53
CA LEU A 52 7.01 21.77 -1.74
C LEU A 52 6.05 21.49 -2.91
N ALA A 53 6.54 20.97 -4.02
CA ALA A 53 5.72 20.64 -5.18
C ALA A 53 4.69 19.54 -4.85
N LEU A 54 5.09 18.50 -4.13
CA LEU A 54 4.18 17.43 -3.67
C LEU A 54 3.09 17.95 -2.72
N MET A 55 3.47 18.84 -1.79
CA MET A 55 2.52 19.47 -0.88
C MET A 55 1.55 20.40 -1.60
N THR A 56 2.03 21.14 -2.60
CA THR A 56 1.21 22.01 -3.45
C THR A 56 0.17 21.20 -4.22
N TYR A 57 0.50 19.99 -4.68
CA TYR A 57 -0.46 19.12 -5.38
C TYR A 57 -1.58 18.60 -4.47
N SER A 58 -1.29 18.44 -3.18
CA SER A 58 -2.25 17.99 -2.18
C SER A 58 -3.24 19.07 -1.75
N ILE A 59 -3.08 20.31 -2.21
CA ILE A 59 -4.06 21.37 -1.97
C ILE A 59 -5.32 21.02 -2.77
N PRO A 60 -6.44 20.69 -2.11
CA PRO A 60 -7.66 20.30 -2.81
C PRO A 60 -8.23 21.49 -3.57
N ASP A 61 -8.83 21.21 -4.72
CA ASP A 61 -9.74 22.16 -5.36
C ASP A 61 -11.02 22.29 -4.51
N LEU A 62 -11.83 23.32 -4.75
CA LEU A 62 -13.07 23.55 -4.01
C LEU A 62 -13.94 22.30 -4.01
N SER A 63 -14.34 21.81 -2.83
CA SER A 63 -15.11 20.57 -2.68
C SER A 63 -16.51 20.66 -3.28
N ASP A 64 -17.12 21.85 -3.23
CA ASP A 64 -18.44 22.16 -3.79
C ASP A 64 -18.37 22.19 -5.34
N PRO A 65 -19.03 21.24 -6.03
CA PRO A 65 -19.01 21.17 -7.49
C PRO A 65 -19.60 22.42 -8.15
N THR A 66 -20.57 23.07 -7.52
CA THR A 66 -21.24 24.27 -8.02
C THR A 66 -20.27 25.44 -8.01
N LYS A 67 -19.54 25.63 -6.89
CA LYS A 67 -18.51 26.68 -6.80
C LYS A 67 -17.30 26.39 -7.68
N ARG A 68 -16.91 25.12 -7.79
CA ARG A 68 -15.83 24.69 -8.68
C ARG A 68 -16.16 24.99 -10.15
N ALA A 69 -17.42 24.83 -10.56
CA ALA A 69 -17.85 25.18 -11.92
C ALA A 69 -17.86 26.70 -12.18
N MET A 70 -17.95 27.52 -11.13
CA MET A 70 -17.98 28.99 -11.24
C MET A 70 -16.60 29.64 -11.20
N LEU A 71 -15.56 28.91 -10.82
CA LEU A 71 -14.20 29.44 -10.66
C LEU A 71 -13.23 28.73 -11.62
N PRO A 72 -12.18 29.42 -12.09
CA PRO A 72 -11.15 28.75 -12.88
C PRO A 72 -10.51 27.63 -12.05
N PRO A 73 -10.13 26.49 -12.69
CA PRO A 73 -9.43 25.42 -12.00
C PRO A 73 -8.20 25.94 -11.26
N SER A 74 -7.95 25.40 -10.07
CA SER A 74 -6.78 25.81 -9.28
C SER A 74 -5.48 25.61 -10.08
N PRO A 75 -4.58 26.62 -10.12
CA PRO A 75 -3.31 26.49 -10.82
C PRO A 75 -2.34 25.56 -10.09
N HIS A 76 -2.61 25.16 -8.84
CA HIS A 76 -1.67 24.40 -8.00
C HIS A 76 -1.19 23.11 -8.66
N LYS A 77 -2.09 22.32 -9.26
CA LYS A 77 -1.71 21.07 -9.95
C LYS A 77 -0.77 21.33 -11.12
N THR A 78 -1.09 22.31 -11.97
CA THR A 78 -0.24 22.69 -13.09
C THR A 78 1.13 23.18 -12.62
N ILE A 79 1.17 24.06 -11.60
CA ILE A 79 2.42 24.56 -11.04
C ILE A 79 3.24 23.43 -10.42
N THR A 80 2.63 22.47 -9.73
CA THR A 80 3.33 21.27 -9.25
C THR A 80 3.98 20.52 -10.41
N GLY A 81 3.25 20.28 -11.51
CA GLY A 81 3.79 19.61 -12.68
C GLY A 81 5.07 20.28 -13.18
N LEU A 82 5.05 21.62 -13.30
CA LEU A 82 6.21 22.40 -13.74
C LEU A 82 7.37 22.40 -12.73
N LEU A 83 7.08 22.51 -11.44
CA LEU A 83 8.09 22.43 -10.37
C LEU A 83 8.79 21.07 -10.37
N LEU A 84 8.03 19.97 -10.36
CA LEU A 84 8.56 18.62 -10.42
C LEU A 84 9.33 18.37 -11.72
N GLN A 85 8.86 18.91 -12.85
CA GLN A 85 9.59 18.84 -14.12
C GLN A 85 10.97 19.50 -14.00
N GLY A 86 11.04 20.70 -13.41
CA GLY A 86 12.32 21.39 -13.17
C GLY A 86 13.24 20.64 -12.21
N CYS A 87 12.69 20.06 -11.14
CA CYS A 87 13.45 19.20 -10.23
C CYS A 87 13.99 17.95 -10.95
N ALA A 88 13.19 17.30 -11.79
CA ALA A 88 13.61 16.12 -12.54
C ALA A 88 14.65 16.45 -13.63
N GLU A 89 14.58 17.63 -14.27
CA GLU A 89 15.60 18.12 -15.21
C GLU A 89 16.98 18.30 -14.55
N ILE A 90 17.03 18.55 -13.24
CA ILE A 90 18.27 18.61 -12.46
C ILE A 90 18.58 17.29 -11.74
N GLN A 91 17.89 16.21 -12.11
CA GLN A 91 18.06 14.85 -11.60
C GLN A 91 17.78 14.71 -10.09
N ASP A 92 16.86 15.51 -9.55
CA ASP A 92 16.41 15.35 -8.17
C ASP A 92 15.78 13.96 -7.96
N PRO A 93 16.29 13.13 -7.01
CA PRO A 93 15.81 11.77 -6.82
C PRO A 93 14.32 11.65 -6.50
N LEU A 94 13.80 12.54 -5.64
CA LEU A 94 12.42 12.51 -5.20
C LEU A 94 11.47 12.82 -6.37
N ALA A 95 11.78 13.86 -7.16
CA ALA A 95 10.99 14.21 -8.33
C ALA A 95 11.02 13.11 -9.40
N VAL A 96 12.20 12.60 -9.76
CA VAL A 96 12.33 11.54 -10.79
C VAL A 96 11.53 10.30 -10.39
N LYS A 97 11.67 9.82 -9.15
CA LYS A 97 10.91 8.68 -8.64
C LYS A 97 9.41 8.96 -8.66
N HIS A 98 8.97 10.09 -8.10
CA HIS A 98 7.55 10.41 -8.01
C HIS A 98 6.85 10.50 -9.37
N ILE A 99 7.47 11.18 -10.34
CA ILE A 99 6.96 11.29 -11.71
C ILE A 99 6.82 9.91 -12.35
N LEU A 100 7.88 9.10 -12.27
CA LEU A 100 7.89 7.78 -12.91
C LEU A 100 6.97 6.79 -12.21
N THR A 101 6.79 6.88 -10.89
CA THR A 101 5.77 6.13 -10.15
C THR A 101 4.37 6.51 -10.61
N ALA A 102 4.09 7.81 -10.81
CA ALA A 102 2.80 8.24 -11.35
C ALA A 102 2.56 7.66 -12.75
N VAL A 103 3.56 7.72 -13.63
CA VAL A 103 3.49 7.13 -14.98
C VAL A 103 3.24 5.63 -14.92
N TYR A 104 3.98 4.89 -14.08
CA TYR A 104 3.79 3.46 -13.90
C TYR A 104 2.39 3.13 -13.39
N LEU A 105 1.98 3.72 -12.27
CA LEU A 105 0.69 3.45 -11.64
C LEU A 105 -0.48 3.84 -12.56
N SER A 106 -0.40 4.97 -13.27
CA SER A 106 -1.44 5.39 -14.21
C SER A 106 -1.64 4.44 -15.39
N THR A 107 -0.60 3.72 -15.77
CA THR A 107 -0.62 2.82 -16.93
C THR A 107 -1.08 1.42 -16.53
N TYR A 108 -0.72 0.96 -15.33
CA TYR A 108 -0.83 -0.46 -14.96
C TYR A 108 -1.72 -0.73 -13.75
N THR A 109 -2.26 0.31 -13.10
CA THR A 109 -3.10 0.17 -11.90
C THR A 109 -4.27 1.15 -11.93
N THR A 110 -5.21 0.99 -11.00
CA THR A 110 -6.31 1.94 -10.76
C THR A 110 -6.00 2.92 -9.62
N PHE A 111 -4.71 3.14 -9.30
CA PHE A 111 -4.33 3.96 -8.15
C PHE A 111 -4.91 5.39 -8.26
N PRO A 112 -5.72 5.82 -7.28
CA PRO A 112 -6.37 7.14 -7.33
C PRO A 112 -5.37 8.28 -7.49
N GLY A 113 -5.63 9.20 -8.41
CA GLY A 113 -4.81 10.39 -8.64
C GLY A 113 -3.48 10.17 -9.36
N ALA A 114 -3.03 8.93 -9.57
CA ALA A 114 -1.79 8.65 -10.33
C ALA A 114 -1.92 9.08 -11.80
N ARG A 115 -3.09 8.86 -12.41
CA ARG A 115 -3.38 9.29 -13.78
C ARG A 115 -3.35 10.81 -13.92
N ASP A 116 -3.99 11.53 -13.01
CA ASP A 116 -4.01 13.00 -13.00
C ASP A 116 -2.59 13.56 -12.89
N MET A 117 -1.77 12.99 -11.99
CA MET A 117 -0.38 13.38 -11.83
C MET A 117 0.44 13.07 -13.09
N ALA A 118 0.32 11.87 -13.67
CA ALA A 118 1.05 11.48 -14.88
C ALA A 118 0.76 12.38 -16.08
N LEU A 119 -0.49 12.86 -16.21
CA LEU A 119 -0.92 13.76 -17.29
C LEU A 119 -0.27 15.16 -17.22
N LEU A 120 0.32 15.53 -16.07
CA LEU A 120 1.05 16.81 -15.94
C LEU A 120 2.39 16.82 -16.68
N PHE A 121 2.91 15.64 -17.10
CA PHE A 121 4.24 15.52 -17.66
C PHE A 121 4.20 15.21 -19.16
N PRO A 122 4.95 15.95 -19.99
CA PRO A 122 5.06 15.64 -21.41
C PRO A 122 5.66 14.25 -21.65
N LYS A 123 5.02 13.45 -22.51
CA LYS A 123 5.50 12.10 -22.87
C LYS A 123 6.93 12.10 -23.43
N SER A 124 7.34 13.19 -24.09
CA SER A 124 8.68 13.38 -24.63
C SER A 124 9.78 13.43 -23.56
N CYS A 125 9.44 13.82 -22.32
CA CYS A 125 10.41 13.93 -21.22
C CYS A 125 10.63 12.59 -20.50
N ILE A 126 9.64 11.68 -20.54
CA ILE A 126 9.67 10.41 -19.80
C ILE A 126 10.89 9.54 -20.11
N PRO A 127 11.36 9.38 -21.38
CA PRO A 127 12.58 8.63 -21.66
C PRO A 127 13.82 9.19 -20.94
N SER A 128 13.94 10.52 -20.85
CA SER A 128 15.05 11.17 -20.14
C SER A 128 14.99 10.88 -18.64
N TYR A 129 13.80 10.95 -18.04
CA TYR A 129 13.63 10.62 -16.62
C TYR A 129 13.91 9.15 -16.33
N ARG A 130 13.52 8.23 -17.24
CA ARG A 130 13.86 6.81 -17.12
C ARG A 130 15.37 6.57 -17.16
N LYS A 131 16.11 7.34 -17.97
CA LYS A 131 17.58 7.31 -17.95
C LYS A 131 18.12 7.83 -16.62
N SER A 132 17.62 8.96 -16.13
CA SER A 132 18.01 9.50 -14.80
C SER A 132 17.73 8.51 -13.67
N LEU A 133 16.64 7.74 -13.73
CA LEU A 133 16.31 6.71 -12.76
C LEU A 133 17.37 5.59 -12.71
N GLN A 134 17.95 5.21 -13.84
CA GLN A 134 18.99 4.18 -13.93
C GLN A 134 20.31 4.62 -13.28
N ASP A 135 20.65 5.89 -13.43
CA ASP A 135 21.89 6.48 -12.93
C ASP A 135 21.76 7.01 -11.49
N LEU A 136 20.55 6.93 -10.91
CA LEU A 136 20.21 7.54 -9.63
C LEU A 136 20.96 6.88 -8.48
N LYS A 137 21.65 7.71 -7.70
CA LYS A 137 22.36 7.30 -6.48
C LYS A 137 22.03 8.26 -5.35
N VAL A 138 21.81 7.71 -4.15
CA VAL A 138 21.58 8.48 -2.92
C VAL A 138 22.78 8.30 -2.02
N GLY A 139 23.48 9.40 -1.69
CA GLY A 139 24.73 9.34 -0.91
C GLY A 139 25.83 8.52 -1.60
N GLY A 140 25.86 8.50 -2.93
CA GLY A 140 26.82 7.72 -3.73
C GLY A 140 26.53 6.21 -3.81
N LYS A 141 25.47 5.73 -3.16
CA LYS A 141 25.03 4.33 -3.19
C LYS A 141 23.81 4.18 -4.07
N ASP A 142 23.59 2.96 -4.57
CA ASP A 142 22.39 2.65 -5.33
C ASP A 142 21.13 2.86 -4.47
N ASP A 143 20.07 3.37 -5.09
CA ASP A 143 18.76 3.54 -4.46
C ASP A 143 17.87 2.31 -4.75
N PRO A 144 17.47 1.51 -3.74
CA PRO A 144 16.65 0.33 -3.93
C PRO A 144 15.27 0.68 -4.52
N GLU A 145 14.72 1.87 -4.28
CA GLU A 145 13.44 2.27 -4.88
C GLU A 145 13.60 2.56 -6.37
N ALA A 146 14.70 3.21 -6.76
CA ALA A 146 14.98 3.48 -8.16
C ALA A 146 15.23 2.18 -8.93
N LEU A 147 16.01 1.26 -8.35
CA LEU A 147 16.22 -0.09 -8.89
C LEU A 147 14.90 -0.85 -9.04
N THR A 148 14.05 -0.82 -8.01
CA THR A 148 12.74 -1.49 -8.01
C THR A 148 11.82 -0.90 -9.07
N LEU A 149 11.68 0.43 -9.14
CA LEU A 149 10.84 1.08 -10.13
C LEU A 149 11.35 0.84 -11.56
N HIS A 150 12.67 0.82 -11.75
CA HIS A 150 13.23 0.49 -13.06
C HIS A 150 12.90 -0.96 -13.46
N ALA A 151 13.07 -1.91 -12.54
CA ALA A 151 12.73 -3.31 -12.74
C ALA A 151 11.25 -3.48 -13.09
N GLN A 152 10.34 -2.74 -12.44
CA GLN A 152 8.92 -2.76 -12.76
C GLN A 152 8.63 -2.33 -14.20
N PHE A 153 9.32 -1.33 -14.74
CA PHE A 153 9.20 -1.00 -16.16
C PHE A 153 9.73 -2.10 -17.07
N LEU A 154 10.87 -2.73 -16.73
CA LEU A 154 11.43 -3.83 -17.51
C LEU A 154 10.48 -5.04 -17.54
N GLU A 155 9.81 -5.35 -16.43
CA GLU A 155 8.80 -6.39 -16.35
C GLU A 155 7.66 -6.15 -17.35
N ARG A 156 7.16 -4.92 -17.43
CA ARG A 156 6.11 -4.52 -18.39
C ARG A 156 6.57 -4.52 -19.83
N GLU A 157 7.88 -4.40 -20.06
CA GLU A 157 8.53 -4.56 -21.36
C GLU A 157 8.86 -6.02 -21.68
N ASN A 158 8.38 -6.98 -20.87
CA ASN A 158 8.66 -8.41 -20.99
C ASN A 158 10.15 -8.78 -20.87
N ARG A 159 10.94 -7.93 -20.20
CA ARG A 159 12.37 -8.15 -19.90
C ARG A 159 12.56 -8.72 -18.50
N VAL A 160 11.86 -9.83 -18.23
CA VAL A 160 11.69 -10.44 -16.90
C VAL A 160 13.03 -10.76 -16.22
N LYS A 161 14.01 -11.32 -16.94
CA LYS A 161 15.32 -11.67 -16.38
C LYS A 161 16.10 -10.44 -15.88
N GLU A 162 16.01 -9.34 -16.62
CA GLU A 162 16.68 -8.09 -16.24
C GLU A 162 15.97 -7.41 -15.06
N ALA A 163 14.63 -7.43 -15.07
CA ALA A 163 13.83 -6.98 -13.93
C ALA A 163 14.19 -7.75 -12.65
N GLN A 164 14.26 -9.08 -12.75
CA GLN A 164 14.69 -9.95 -11.65
C GLN A 164 16.07 -9.57 -11.11
N ALA A 165 17.07 -9.39 -11.99
CA ALA A 165 18.42 -9.01 -11.57
C ALA A 165 18.46 -7.66 -10.83
N LEU A 166 17.64 -6.69 -11.26
CA LEU A 166 17.53 -5.39 -10.58
C LEU A 166 16.82 -5.48 -9.23
N TYR A 167 15.76 -6.28 -9.09
CA TYR A 167 15.13 -6.52 -7.79
C TYR A 167 16.10 -7.19 -6.81
N GLU A 168 16.87 -8.17 -7.27
CA GLU A 168 17.91 -8.82 -6.47
C GLU A 168 18.98 -7.82 -6.05
N LYS A 169 19.44 -6.97 -6.98
CA LYS A 169 20.38 -5.88 -6.68
C LYS A 169 19.82 -4.93 -5.63
N ALA A 170 18.53 -4.58 -5.70
CA ALA A 170 17.87 -3.72 -4.71
C ALA A 170 17.90 -4.34 -3.31
N LEU A 171 17.70 -5.66 -3.19
CA LEU A 171 17.77 -6.38 -1.91
C LEU A 171 19.17 -6.46 -1.29
N GLN A 172 20.22 -6.22 -2.08
CA GLN A 172 21.60 -6.13 -1.60
C GLN A 172 21.98 -4.74 -1.08
N VAL A 173 21.14 -3.73 -1.30
CA VAL A 173 21.41 -2.38 -0.78
C VAL A 173 21.26 -2.39 0.75
N PRO A 174 22.29 -2.02 1.54
CA PRO A 174 22.27 -2.24 3.00
C PRO A 174 21.08 -1.62 3.73
N TRP A 175 20.64 -0.45 3.29
CA TRP A 175 19.58 0.33 3.93
C TRP A 175 18.18 0.01 3.40
N VAL A 176 18.02 -0.98 2.51
CA VAL A 176 16.72 -1.35 1.94
C VAL A 176 15.71 -1.80 3.01
N TYR A 177 16.19 -2.27 4.15
CA TYR A 177 15.37 -2.72 5.29
C TYR A 177 15.28 -1.68 6.42
N ASP A 178 16.00 -0.56 6.32
CA ASP A 178 16.00 0.45 7.37
C ASP A 178 14.70 1.24 7.31
N PHE A 179 13.80 1.00 8.27
CA PHE A 179 12.62 1.83 8.42
C PHE A 179 13.03 3.21 8.96
N ASN A 180 12.91 4.22 8.12
CA ASN A 180 13.07 5.60 8.53
C ASN A 180 11.83 6.39 8.10
N VAL A 181 11.06 6.85 9.08
CA VAL A 181 9.83 7.66 8.89
C VAL A 181 10.09 8.90 8.02
N GLN A 182 11.33 9.40 8.00
CA GLN A 182 11.75 10.56 7.22
C GLN A 182 12.39 10.20 5.86
N ALA A 183 12.68 8.93 5.59
CA ALA A 183 13.33 8.54 4.32
C ALA A 183 12.39 8.62 3.11
N ARG A 184 11.07 8.59 3.33
CA ARG A 184 10.07 8.79 2.28
C ARG A 184 9.26 10.04 2.56
N HIS A 185 9.05 10.85 1.53
CA HIS A 185 8.14 11.97 1.66
C HIS A 185 6.70 11.44 1.83
N PRO A 186 5.93 11.86 2.84
CA PRO A 186 4.60 11.32 3.12
C PRO A 186 3.58 11.44 1.97
N ALA A 187 3.76 12.43 1.08
CA ALA A 187 2.93 12.60 -0.11
C ALA A 187 3.49 11.90 -1.37
N GLN A 188 4.57 11.11 -1.25
CA GLN A 188 5.11 10.35 -2.37
C GLN A 188 4.14 9.21 -2.72
N LEU A 189 3.93 8.97 -4.03
CA LEU A 189 3.18 7.81 -4.48
C LEU A 189 3.88 6.51 -4.05
N PRO A 190 3.13 5.46 -3.67
CA PRO A 190 3.72 4.25 -3.15
C PRO A 190 4.49 3.50 -4.23
N ILE A 191 5.69 3.05 -3.87
CA ILE A 191 6.49 2.09 -4.65
C ILE A 191 6.48 0.79 -3.86
N ILE A 192 6.15 -0.32 -4.54
CA ILE A 192 6.21 -1.66 -3.95
C ILE A 192 7.62 -1.93 -3.42
N ALA A 193 7.73 -2.60 -2.28
CA ALA A 193 9.04 -2.99 -1.76
C ALA A 193 9.71 -4.03 -2.68
N PRO A 194 11.05 -4.01 -2.82
CA PRO A 194 11.77 -4.91 -3.73
C PRO A 194 11.53 -6.39 -3.44
N TRP A 195 11.39 -6.78 -2.17
CA TRP A 195 11.12 -8.17 -1.78
C TRP A 195 9.74 -8.63 -2.24
N ASN A 196 8.73 -7.76 -2.11
CA ASN A 196 7.38 -8.05 -2.58
C ASN A 196 7.38 -8.14 -4.10
N ALA A 197 8.02 -7.20 -4.79
CA ALA A 197 8.12 -7.23 -6.26
C ALA A 197 8.78 -8.52 -6.78
N LEU A 198 9.94 -8.89 -6.22
CA LEU A 198 10.63 -10.13 -6.57
C LEU A 198 9.79 -11.37 -6.24
N GLY A 199 9.16 -11.38 -5.06
CA GLY A 199 8.30 -12.47 -4.63
C GLY A 199 7.12 -12.70 -5.58
N TYR A 200 6.39 -11.64 -5.94
CA TYR A 200 5.28 -11.72 -6.91
C TYR A 200 5.72 -12.12 -8.30
N LEU A 201 6.91 -11.68 -8.75
CA LEU A 201 7.46 -12.07 -10.05
C LEU A 201 7.70 -13.59 -10.13
N LEU A 202 8.14 -14.20 -9.03
CA LEU A 202 8.65 -15.57 -9.03
C LEU A 202 7.68 -16.61 -8.44
N LYS A 203 6.71 -16.23 -7.59
CA LYS A 203 5.90 -17.18 -6.80
C LYS A 203 5.06 -18.15 -7.63
N ASN A 204 4.62 -17.72 -8.82
CA ASN A 204 3.82 -18.55 -9.73
C ASN A 204 4.68 -19.22 -10.82
N SER A 205 6.01 -19.16 -10.71
CA SER A 205 6.91 -19.79 -11.67
C SER A 205 6.74 -21.31 -11.66
N PRO A 206 6.75 -21.99 -12.82
CA PRO A 206 6.78 -23.46 -12.87
C PRO A 206 8.09 -24.04 -12.31
N ASP A 207 9.18 -23.26 -12.32
CA ASP A 207 10.47 -23.66 -11.76
C ASP A 207 10.46 -23.63 -10.22
N ALA A 208 10.84 -24.75 -9.60
CA ALA A 208 10.93 -24.88 -8.15
C ALA A 208 12.00 -23.96 -7.55
N ALA A 209 13.13 -23.76 -8.24
CA ALA A 209 14.19 -22.87 -7.74
C ALA A 209 13.73 -21.41 -7.71
N ALA A 210 13.00 -20.97 -8.74
CA ALA A 210 12.36 -19.66 -8.75
C ALA A 210 11.35 -19.49 -7.59
N ARG A 211 10.53 -20.51 -7.29
CA ARG A 211 9.58 -20.44 -6.15
C ARG A 211 10.29 -20.37 -4.80
N GLU A 212 11.37 -21.12 -4.60
CA GLU A 212 12.19 -20.99 -3.38
C GLU A 212 12.83 -19.61 -3.28
N LYS A 213 13.24 -19.02 -4.40
CA LYS A 213 13.73 -17.63 -4.42
C LYS A 213 12.64 -16.61 -4.09
N ALA A 214 11.40 -16.84 -4.53
CA ALA A 214 10.25 -16.04 -4.14
C ALA A 214 10.03 -16.08 -2.62
N LYS A 215 10.03 -17.29 -2.04
CA LYS A 215 9.93 -17.52 -0.60
C LYS A 215 11.04 -16.80 0.17
N TRP A 216 12.29 -16.92 -0.28
CA TRP A 216 13.42 -16.20 0.31
C TRP A 216 13.22 -14.68 0.29
N ALA A 217 12.72 -14.12 -0.82
CA ALA A 217 12.45 -12.69 -0.92
C ALA A 217 11.40 -12.26 0.12
N PHE A 218 10.27 -12.94 0.20
CA PHE A 218 9.25 -12.67 1.23
C PHE A 218 9.80 -12.84 2.65
N GLU A 219 10.66 -13.83 2.90
CA GLU A 219 11.32 -14.01 4.19
C GLU A 219 12.21 -12.81 4.55
N GLN A 220 12.96 -12.25 3.61
CA GLN A 220 13.73 -11.02 3.85
C GLN A 220 12.81 -9.85 4.21
N GLY A 221 11.72 -9.66 3.46
CA GLY A 221 10.74 -8.60 3.72
C GLY A 221 10.07 -8.73 5.09
N ALA A 222 9.68 -9.95 5.45
CA ALA A 222 9.03 -10.24 6.72
C ALA A 222 10.00 -10.07 7.90
N THR A 223 11.18 -10.68 7.84
CA THR A 223 12.10 -10.73 8.99
C THR A 223 12.91 -9.45 9.19
N ARG A 224 13.33 -8.80 8.10
CA ARG A 224 14.18 -7.61 8.15
C ARG A 224 13.40 -6.32 7.93
N GLY A 225 12.46 -6.33 6.97
CA GLY A 225 11.65 -5.16 6.63
C GLY A 225 10.39 -4.99 7.49
N ASP A 226 10.06 -6.00 8.30
CA ASP A 226 8.81 -6.07 9.08
C ASP A 226 7.53 -5.85 8.25
N ASP A 227 7.57 -6.23 6.96
CA ASP A 227 6.53 -5.89 5.99
C ASP A 227 5.30 -6.80 6.12
N PRO A 228 4.09 -6.26 6.39
CA PRO A 228 2.89 -7.06 6.62
C PRO A 228 2.48 -7.91 5.42
N LEU A 229 2.67 -7.39 4.20
CA LEU A 229 2.33 -8.11 2.97
C LEU A 229 3.31 -9.28 2.76
N ALA A 230 4.60 -9.07 3.03
CA ALA A 230 5.61 -10.12 2.96
C ALA A 230 5.33 -11.24 3.98
N TYR A 231 4.89 -10.91 5.21
CA TYR A 231 4.43 -11.92 6.17
C TYR A 231 3.24 -12.72 5.62
N TYR A 232 2.24 -12.05 5.06
CA TYR A 232 1.06 -12.72 4.51
C TYR A 232 1.41 -13.64 3.34
N GLU A 233 2.26 -13.19 2.41
CA GLU A 233 2.67 -14.03 1.28
C GLU A 233 3.63 -15.16 1.71
N LEU A 234 4.49 -14.93 2.71
CA LEU A 234 5.34 -15.98 3.28
C LEU A 234 4.52 -17.10 3.92
N SER A 235 3.40 -16.77 4.58
CA SER A 235 2.54 -17.78 5.21
C SER A 235 2.00 -18.80 4.20
N ARG A 236 1.83 -18.41 2.92
CA ARG A 236 1.38 -19.32 1.85
C ARG A 236 2.40 -20.38 1.47
N PHE A 237 3.66 -20.24 1.88
CA PHE A 237 4.71 -21.26 1.77
C PHE A 237 4.81 -22.15 3.01
N CYS A 238 4.01 -21.89 4.04
CA CYS A 238 3.95 -22.66 5.27
C CYS A 238 2.71 -23.56 5.26
N GLU A 239 2.78 -24.70 5.94
CA GLU A 239 1.61 -25.53 6.18
C GLU A 239 0.63 -24.78 7.08
N ARG A 240 -0.65 -24.70 6.68
CA ARG A 240 -1.68 -24.01 7.45
C ARG A 240 -1.78 -24.64 8.84
N GLY A 241 -1.76 -23.79 9.88
CA GLY A 241 -1.77 -24.22 11.27
C GLY A 241 -0.41 -24.70 11.80
N SER A 242 0.68 -24.61 11.03
CA SER A 242 2.04 -24.66 11.60
C SER A 242 2.32 -23.43 12.47
N LYS A 243 3.35 -23.52 13.32
CA LYS A 243 3.78 -22.39 14.18
C LYS A 243 4.23 -21.20 13.32
N GLU A 244 4.95 -21.48 12.24
CA GLU A 244 5.49 -20.51 11.31
C GLU A 244 4.35 -19.82 10.55
N TRP A 245 3.37 -20.58 10.06
CA TRP A 245 2.16 -20.04 9.44
C TRP A 245 1.43 -19.09 10.40
N LEU A 246 1.12 -19.57 11.62
CA LEU A 246 0.35 -18.78 12.59
C LEU A 246 1.09 -17.50 12.98
N LYS A 247 2.41 -17.58 13.16
CA LYS A 247 3.27 -16.41 13.43
C LYS A 247 3.17 -15.38 12.32
N CYS A 248 3.30 -15.81 11.06
CA CYS A 248 3.29 -14.91 9.91
C CYS A 248 1.91 -14.26 9.73
N VAL A 249 0.85 -15.07 9.67
CA VAL A 249 -0.51 -14.57 9.43
C VAL A 249 -1.00 -13.68 10.58
N SER A 250 -0.71 -14.02 11.84
CA SER A 250 -1.08 -13.18 12.99
C SER A 250 -0.34 -11.84 12.98
N LYS A 251 0.93 -11.83 12.55
CA LYS A 251 1.70 -10.59 12.46
C LYS A 251 1.21 -9.69 11.33
N ALA A 252 0.93 -10.26 10.16
CA ALA A 252 0.28 -9.54 9.07
C ALA A 252 -1.07 -8.96 9.49
N ALA A 253 -1.90 -9.75 10.17
CA ALA A 253 -3.21 -9.34 10.68
C ALA A 253 -3.10 -8.20 11.70
N ALA A 254 -2.20 -8.32 12.68
CA ALA A 254 -1.94 -7.29 13.69
C ALA A 254 -1.45 -5.97 13.08
N SER A 255 -0.77 -6.04 11.93
CA SER A 255 -0.32 -4.86 11.17
C SER A 255 -1.35 -4.33 10.17
N GLY A 256 -2.60 -4.82 10.19
CA GLY A 256 -3.70 -4.28 9.38
C GLY A 256 -4.00 -5.05 8.09
N HIS A 257 -3.34 -6.17 7.80
CA HIS A 257 -3.61 -6.94 6.58
C HIS A 257 -4.95 -7.68 6.68
N ARG A 258 -5.97 -7.16 6.01
CA ARG A 258 -7.36 -7.62 6.11
C ARG A 258 -7.59 -9.10 5.74
N ASP A 259 -6.92 -9.63 4.72
CA ASP A 259 -7.08 -11.04 4.34
C ASP A 259 -6.43 -11.96 5.40
N ALA A 260 -5.37 -11.47 6.07
CA ALA A 260 -4.71 -12.21 7.13
C ALA A 260 -5.59 -12.23 8.38
N MET A 261 -6.31 -11.13 8.68
CA MET A 261 -7.31 -11.11 9.74
C MET A 261 -8.41 -12.15 9.52
N LEU A 262 -8.90 -12.29 8.28
CA LEU A 262 -9.86 -13.34 7.92
C LEU A 262 -9.28 -14.74 8.15
N GLU A 263 -8.04 -15.00 7.70
CA GLU A 263 -7.41 -16.31 7.90
C GLU A 263 -7.20 -16.66 9.37
N VAL A 264 -6.82 -15.67 10.20
CA VAL A 264 -6.72 -15.84 11.66
C VAL A 264 -8.10 -16.11 12.28
N ALA A 265 -9.13 -15.39 11.85
CA ALA A 265 -10.50 -15.59 12.31
C ALA A 265 -10.99 -17.02 12.01
N GLN A 266 -10.78 -17.48 10.78
CA GLN A 266 -11.12 -18.85 10.37
C GLN A 266 -10.35 -19.89 11.18
N PHE A 267 -9.05 -19.69 11.41
CA PHE A 267 -8.26 -20.60 12.23
C PHE A 267 -8.82 -20.77 13.65
N TYR A 268 -9.16 -19.68 14.33
CA TYR A 268 -9.76 -19.76 15.66
C TYR A 268 -11.18 -20.34 15.64
N ARG A 269 -11.95 -20.08 14.58
CA ARG A 269 -13.26 -20.71 14.37
C ARG A 269 -13.12 -22.22 14.24
N ASP A 270 -12.19 -22.69 13.41
CA ASP A 270 -11.90 -24.12 13.22
C ASP A 270 -11.50 -24.78 14.54
N LEU A 271 -10.64 -24.12 15.33
CA LEU A 271 -10.24 -24.59 16.66
C LEU A 271 -11.41 -24.69 17.66
N SER A 272 -12.37 -23.76 17.58
CA SER A 272 -13.55 -23.72 18.45
C SER A 272 -14.56 -24.81 18.14
N SER A 273 -14.56 -25.33 16.91
CA SER A 273 -15.50 -26.36 16.48
C SER A 273 -15.34 -27.66 17.30
N THR A 274 -16.45 -28.29 17.67
CA THR A 274 -16.45 -29.57 18.38
C THR A 274 -16.13 -30.77 17.50
N ASP A 275 -16.05 -30.57 16.18
CA ASP A 275 -15.77 -31.62 15.21
C ASP A 275 -14.28 -32.01 15.27
N GLN A 276 -14.00 -33.18 15.85
CA GLN A 276 -12.64 -33.65 16.11
C GLN A 276 -11.81 -33.85 14.84
N GLY A 277 -12.45 -34.03 13.67
CA GLY A 277 -11.77 -34.19 12.38
C GLY A 277 -11.09 -32.92 11.86
N LEU A 278 -11.55 -31.73 12.24
CA LEU A 278 -10.89 -30.46 11.92
C LEU A 278 -9.74 -30.14 12.90
N LYS A 279 -9.81 -30.64 14.14
CA LYS A 279 -8.74 -30.47 15.14
C LYS A 279 -7.47 -31.26 14.83
N SER A 280 -7.56 -32.31 14.01
CA SER A 280 -6.50 -33.30 13.83
C SER A 280 -5.54 -33.06 12.66
N HIS A 281 -5.85 -32.17 11.71
CA HIS A 281 -5.10 -32.11 10.45
C HIS A 281 -4.19 -30.91 10.23
N ALA A 282 -4.20 -29.90 11.10
CA ALA A 282 -3.50 -28.65 10.81
C ALA A 282 -2.59 -28.12 11.93
N THR A 283 -2.67 -28.63 13.16
CA THR A 283 -1.92 -28.06 14.28
C THR A 283 -0.86 -29.04 14.77
N SER A 284 0.42 -28.68 14.64
CA SER A 284 1.49 -29.51 15.20
C SER A 284 1.28 -29.73 16.70
N HIS A 285 1.67 -30.90 17.22
CA HIS A 285 1.45 -31.25 18.63
C HIS A 285 1.94 -30.17 19.61
N GLY A 286 3.10 -29.55 19.33
CA GLY A 286 3.65 -28.47 20.14
C GLY A 286 2.82 -27.18 20.09
N LEU A 287 2.28 -26.82 18.92
CA LEU A 287 1.41 -25.66 18.80
C LEU A 287 0.06 -25.92 19.49
N ARG A 288 -0.49 -27.14 19.37
CA ARG A 288 -1.74 -27.53 20.03
C ARG A 288 -1.64 -27.37 21.54
N ALA A 289 -0.58 -27.91 22.14
CA ALA A 289 -0.34 -27.77 23.58
C ALA A 289 -0.21 -26.30 24.01
N SER A 290 0.45 -25.47 23.19
CA SER A 290 0.61 -24.04 23.46
C SER A 290 -0.73 -23.29 23.40
N LEU A 291 -1.59 -23.63 22.42
CA LEU A 291 -2.91 -23.02 22.26
C LEU A 291 -3.88 -23.49 23.36
N ASP A 292 -3.87 -24.77 23.70
CA ASP A 292 -4.69 -25.31 24.79
C ASP A 292 -4.31 -24.64 26.12
N TRP A 293 -3.01 -24.37 26.35
CA TRP A 293 -2.57 -23.58 27.51
C TRP A 293 -3.03 -22.12 27.45
N LEU A 294 -2.86 -21.46 26.29
CA LEU A 294 -3.17 -20.03 26.12
C LEU A 294 -4.68 -19.73 26.17
N LEU A 295 -5.51 -20.65 25.67
CA LEU A 295 -6.95 -20.44 25.45
C LEU A 295 -7.81 -21.26 26.43
N GLY A 296 -7.25 -22.29 27.06
CA GLY A 296 -7.97 -23.21 27.93
C GLY A 296 -8.36 -22.65 29.30
N TRP A 297 -7.91 -21.45 29.66
CA TRP A 297 -8.28 -20.82 30.94
C TRP A 297 -9.76 -20.40 31.00
N GLN A 298 -10.41 -20.20 29.85
CA GLN A 298 -11.85 -19.93 29.77
C GLN A 298 -12.49 -20.70 28.61
N LYS A 299 -13.59 -21.40 28.89
CA LYS A 299 -14.36 -22.13 27.86
C LYS A 299 -14.84 -21.17 26.77
N GLY A 300 -14.54 -21.50 25.51
CA GLY A 300 -14.98 -20.74 24.34
C GLY A 300 -14.11 -19.53 23.99
N SER A 301 -12.88 -19.44 24.53
CA SER A 301 -11.93 -18.37 24.19
C SER A 301 -11.60 -18.35 22.70
N GLU A 302 -11.49 -19.52 22.07
CA GLU A 302 -11.26 -19.66 20.63
C GLU A 302 -12.39 -19.01 19.83
N ALA A 303 -13.64 -19.28 20.21
CA ALA A 303 -14.79 -18.73 19.53
C ALA A 303 -14.84 -17.20 19.63
N LYS A 304 -14.53 -16.65 20.82
CA LYS A 304 -14.46 -15.20 21.05
C LYS A 304 -13.36 -14.55 20.20
N LEU A 305 -12.16 -15.13 20.18
CA LEU A 305 -11.05 -14.61 19.36
C LEU A 305 -11.39 -14.62 17.87
N ALA A 306 -12.03 -15.68 17.38
CA ALA A 306 -12.46 -15.73 15.99
C ALA A 306 -13.46 -14.60 15.66
N VAL A 307 -14.46 -14.36 16.51
CA VAL A 307 -15.40 -13.24 16.36
C VAL A 307 -14.65 -11.90 16.35
N GLU A 308 -13.73 -11.68 17.29
CA GLU A 308 -12.93 -10.44 17.35
C GLU A 308 -12.14 -10.20 16.06
N TRP A 309 -11.53 -11.24 15.48
CA TRP A 309 -10.80 -11.12 14.22
C TRP A 309 -11.70 -10.93 13.00
N PHE A 310 -12.88 -11.57 12.95
CA PHE A 310 -13.87 -11.28 11.92
C PHE A 310 -14.33 -9.82 11.99
N GLU A 311 -14.57 -9.30 13.19
CA GLU A 311 -14.93 -7.90 13.44
C GLU A 311 -13.78 -6.95 13.04
N ALA A 312 -12.53 -7.28 13.38
CA ALA A 312 -11.37 -6.50 12.98
C ALA A 312 -11.24 -6.44 11.44
N ALA A 313 -11.39 -7.58 10.75
CA ALA A 313 -11.38 -7.65 9.29
C ALA A 313 -12.52 -6.80 8.69
N GLY A 314 -13.72 -6.87 9.27
CA GLY A 314 -14.86 -6.06 8.86
C GLY A 314 -14.62 -4.56 9.02
N LYS A 315 -14.06 -4.12 10.14
CA LYS A 315 -13.64 -2.73 10.38
C LYS A 315 -12.57 -2.26 9.40
N ALA A 316 -11.73 -3.17 8.91
CA ALA A 316 -10.77 -2.92 7.84
C ALA A 316 -11.39 -2.98 6.43
N GLY A 317 -12.72 -3.07 6.32
CA GLY A 317 -13.47 -3.05 5.05
C GLY A 317 -13.64 -4.44 4.39
N HIS A 318 -13.25 -5.54 5.04
CA HIS A 318 -13.34 -6.88 4.46
C HIS A 318 -14.74 -7.47 4.60
N LYS A 319 -15.69 -7.06 3.75
CA LYS A 319 -17.11 -7.46 3.84
C LYS A 319 -17.36 -8.97 3.79
N ARG A 320 -16.51 -9.75 3.10
CA ARG A 320 -16.60 -11.22 3.12
C ARG A 320 -16.36 -11.82 4.50
N ALA A 321 -15.54 -11.18 5.34
CA ALA A 321 -15.29 -11.64 6.71
C ALA A 321 -16.54 -11.43 7.58
N LEU A 322 -17.21 -10.29 7.41
CA LEU A 322 -18.52 -10.05 8.02
C LEU A 322 -19.57 -11.05 7.54
N LEU A 323 -19.59 -11.40 6.25
CA LEU A 323 -20.53 -12.39 5.75
C LEU A 323 -20.32 -13.76 6.41
N GLU A 324 -19.07 -14.20 6.57
CA GLU A 324 -18.74 -15.45 7.27
C GLU A 324 -19.10 -15.40 8.76
N LEU A 325 -18.97 -14.23 9.41
CA LEU A 325 -19.43 -14.02 10.78
C LEU A 325 -20.96 -14.10 10.89
N ALA A 326 -21.69 -13.52 9.95
CA ALA A 326 -23.16 -13.65 9.89
C ALA A 326 -23.58 -15.12 9.69
N ASP A 327 -22.91 -15.84 8.78
CA ASP A 327 -23.14 -17.29 8.57
C ASP A 327 -22.93 -18.08 9.87
N TRP A 328 -21.91 -17.73 10.65
CA TRP A 328 -21.66 -18.37 11.92
C TRP A 328 -22.75 -18.05 12.95
N TYR A 329 -23.14 -16.79 13.11
CA TYR A 329 -24.24 -16.44 14.01
C TYR A 329 -25.55 -17.12 13.64
N GLU A 330 -25.89 -17.24 12.37
CA GLU A 330 -27.06 -18.00 11.95
C GLU A 330 -26.97 -19.49 12.32
N ALA A 331 -25.80 -20.12 12.11
CA ALA A 331 -25.56 -21.51 12.47
C ALA A 331 -25.69 -21.75 13.99
N ASP A 332 -25.28 -20.77 14.80
CA ASP A 332 -25.42 -20.79 16.27
C ASP A 332 -26.83 -20.36 16.75
N GLY A 333 -27.76 -20.05 15.84
CA GLY A 333 -29.13 -19.61 16.16
C GLY A 333 -29.26 -18.16 16.63
N LYS A 334 -28.19 -17.37 16.52
CA LYS A 334 -28.07 -15.95 16.90
C LYS A 334 -28.54 -15.03 15.77
N LYS A 335 -29.85 -15.05 15.51
CA LYS A 335 -30.45 -14.40 14.33
C LYS A 335 -30.33 -12.87 14.35
N GLU A 336 -30.42 -12.25 15.53
CA GLU A 336 -30.33 -10.78 15.65
C GLU A 336 -28.90 -10.31 15.39
N GLU A 337 -27.90 -10.99 15.96
CA GLU A 337 -26.49 -10.68 15.72
C GLU A 337 -26.12 -10.87 14.24
N ALA A 338 -26.63 -11.93 13.60
CA ALA A 338 -26.46 -12.12 12.15
C ALA A 338 -27.09 -10.96 11.35
N ARG A 339 -28.29 -10.52 11.72
CA ARG A 339 -28.98 -9.39 11.07
C ARG A 339 -28.20 -8.08 11.22
N GLU A 340 -27.64 -7.80 12.39
CA GLU A 340 -26.79 -6.62 12.63
C GLU A 340 -25.54 -6.64 11.75
N VAL A 341 -24.86 -7.79 11.66
CA VAL A 341 -23.70 -7.97 10.78
C VAL A 341 -24.08 -7.75 9.31
N LEU A 342 -25.18 -8.37 8.84
CA LEU A 342 -25.65 -8.21 7.46
C LEU A 342 -26.02 -6.76 7.14
N THR A 343 -26.56 -6.02 8.11
CA THR A 343 -26.89 -4.58 7.94
C THR A 343 -25.62 -3.77 7.68
N ARG A 344 -24.56 -4.00 8.46
CA ARG A 344 -23.24 -3.36 8.27
C ARG A 344 -22.60 -3.68 6.92
N ILE A 345 -22.83 -4.88 6.36
CA ILE A 345 -22.34 -5.21 5.01
C ILE A 345 -23.00 -4.33 3.95
N VAL A 346 -24.29 -4.01 4.12
CA VAL A 346 -25.09 -3.26 3.13
C VAL A 346 -24.85 -1.75 3.21
N GLU A 347 -24.31 -1.26 4.32
CA GLU A 347 -23.91 0.14 4.46
C GLU A 347 -22.92 0.53 3.35
N PRO A 348 -23.17 1.64 2.64
CA PRO A 348 -22.28 2.12 1.59
C PRO A 348 -20.97 2.60 2.22
N ASN A 349 -19.85 2.35 1.53
CA ASN A 349 -18.58 2.93 1.93
C ASN A 349 -18.68 4.47 1.81
N GLU A 350 -18.16 5.20 2.80
CA GLU A 350 -18.29 6.67 2.92
C GLU A 350 -17.70 7.46 1.73
N ASP A 351 -16.91 6.81 0.86
CA ASP A 351 -16.03 7.49 -0.10
C ASP A 351 -16.53 7.52 -1.56
N GLY A 352 -17.75 7.07 -1.86
CA GLY A 352 -18.24 6.99 -3.25
C GLY A 352 -17.35 6.13 -4.18
N LYS A 353 -16.47 5.31 -3.59
CA LYS A 353 -15.63 4.34 -4.29
C LYS A 353 -16.49 3.18 -4.76
N GLU A 354 -16.05 2.55 -5.85
CA GLU A 354 -16.65 1.31 -6.33
C GLU A 354 -16.65 0.26 -5.20
N GLU A 355 -17.78 -0.43 -5.03
CA GLU A 355 -17.95 -1.45 -4.02
C GLU A 355 -17.12 -2.69 -4.40
N GLU A 356 -16.07 -2.96 -3.63
CA GLU A 356 -15.16 -4.08 -3.88
C GLU A 356 -15.87 -5.44 -3.79
N PHE A 357 -16.82 -5.59 -2.86
CA PHE A 357 -17.52 -6.84 -2.61
C PHE A 357 -19.01 -6.76 -3.01
N ALA A 358 -19.27 -6.30 -4.24
CA ALA A 358 -20.63 -6.05 -4.72
C ALA A 358 -21.54 -7.29 -4.66
N ASP A 359 -20.96 -8.47 -4.91
CA ASP A 359 -21.61 -9.77 -4.80
C ASP A 359 -22.00 -10.11 -3.35
N VAL A 360 -21.09 -9.86 -2.39
CA VAL A 360 -21.33 -10.03 -0.95
C VAL A 360 -22.44 -9.10 -0.47
N VAL A 361 -22.41 -7.83 -0.90
CA VAL A 361 -23.46 -6.85 -0.59
C VAL A 361 -24.80 -7.28 -1.16
N HIS A 362 -24.85 -7.75 -2.41
CA HIS A 362 -26.06 -8.26 -3.03
C HIS A 362 -26.63 -9.47 -2.25
N LYS A 363 -25.76 -10.43 -1.89
CA LYS A 363 -26.15 -11.59 -1.07
C LYS A 363 -26.69 -11.16 0.30
N ALA A 364 -26.06 -10.19 0.95
CA ALA A 364 -26.52 -9.68 2.25
C ALA A 364 -27.89 -9.00 2.15
N LYS A 365 -28.14 -8.18 1.12
CA LYS A 365 -29.47 -7.58 0.85
C LYS A 365 -30.55 -8.65 0.67
N GLY A 366 -30.26 -9.69 -0.10
CA GLY A 366 -31.15 -10.84 -0.30
C GLY A 366 -31.56 -11.49 1.03
N ARG A 367 -30.58 -11.78 1.90
CA ARG A 367 -30.84 -12.39 3.22
C ARG A 367 -31.64 -11.49 4.14
N LEU A 368 -31.30 -10.20 4.22
CA LEU A 368 -32.05 -9.24 5.05
C LEU A 368 -33.53 -9.16 4.65
N SER A 369 -33.85 -9.24 3.36
CA SER A 369 -35.24 -9.26 2.89
C SER A 369 -36.03 -10.52 3.31
N GLY A 370 -35.32 -11.64 3.54
CA GLY A 370 -35.90 -12.90 3.99
C GLY A 370 -36.17 -12.96 5.50
N ILE A 371 -35.44 -12.17 6.30
CA ILE A 371 -35.61 -12.05 7.75
C ILE A 371 -36.77 -11.08 8.03
N ARG A 372 -38.00 -11.49 7.71
CA ARG A 372 -39.21 -10.74 8.11
C ARG A 372 -39.35 -10.80 9.64
N THR A 373 -39.38 -9.61 10.26
CA THR A 373 -39.80 -9.39 11.65
C THR A 373 -41.17 -10.05 11.87
N LYS A 374 -41.19 -11.15 12.59
CA LYS A 374 -42.43 -11.75 13.11
C LYS A 374 -42.74 -11.16 14.47
#